data_AF-B8KP39-F1
#
_entry.id   AF-B8KP39-F1
#
_cell.length_a   1.000
_cell.length_b   1.000
_cell.length_c   1.000
_cell.angle_alpha   90.00
_cell.angle_beta   90.00
_cell.angle_gamma   90.00
#
_symmetry.space_group_name_H-M   'P 1'
#
loop_
_entity.id
_entity.type
_entity.pdbx_description
1 polymer ?
#
loop_
_entity_poly.entity_id
_entity_poly.type
_entity_poly.pdbx_seq_one_letter_code
_entity_poly.pdbx_strand_id
1 'polypeptide(L)'
;MLFDGALDRIASAKGAMERGDTGVQGALLGKAITIIDNMRASLDHQQGGELAGKLADLYDYMERRLLEAGTKADPEILDEVSGLLREVKSGWDQIPESFRR
;
A
#
# COMPACT_ATOMS: atom_id res chain seq x y z
N MET A 1 -1.92 11.65 3.02
CA MET A 1 -1.53 12.15 1.68
C MET A 1 -0.64 11.24 0.83
N LEU A 2 -0.09 10.11 1.31
CA LEU A 2 0.33 8.99 0.43
C LEU A 2 -0.45 7.71 0.77
N PHE A 3 -0.55 7.40 2.07
CA PHE A 3 -1.41 6.32 2.58
C PHE A 3 -2.85 6.41 2.07
N ASP A 4 -3.50 7.57 2.22
CA ASP A 4 -4.88 7.77 1.72
C ASP A 4 -4.96 7.55 0.21
N GLY A 5 -3.97 8.06 -0.53
CA GLY A 5 -3.92 7.91 -1.99
C GLY A 5 -3.81 6.44 -2.41
N ALA A 6 -2.99 5.65 -1.73
CA ALA A 6 -2.87 4.21 -1.96
C ALA A 6 -4.16 3.46 -1.56
N LEU A 7 -4.73 3.76 -0.38
CA LEU A 7 -6.00 3.18 0.08
C LEU A 7 -7.16 3.45 -0.88
N ASP A 8 -7.29 4.69 -1.38
CA ASP A 8 -8.32 5.06 -2.34
C ASP A 8 -8.20 4.29 -3.66
N ARG A 9 -6.96 4.07 -4.12
CA ARG A 9 -6.69 3.30 -5.34
C ARG A 9 -7.00 1.82 -5.16
N ILE A 10 -6.66 1.25 -4.00
CA ILE A 10 -7.00 -0.15 -3.68
C ILE A 10 -8.53 -0.33 -3.60
N ALA A 11 -9.23 0.58 -2.91
CA ALA A 11 -10.69 0.55 -2.83
C ALA A 11 -11.36 0.70 -4.21
N SER A 12 -10.84 1.61 -5.04
CA SER A 12 -11.33 1.79 -6.41
C SER A 12 -11.04 0.57 -7.29
N ALA A 13 -9.87 -0.05 -7.13
CA ALA A 13 -9.49 -1.27 -7.85
C ALA A 13 -10.40 -2.44 -7.49
N LYS A 14 -10.75 -2.58 -6.20
CA LYS A 14 -11.73 -3.57 -5.74
C LYS A 14 -13.08 -3.38 -6.43
N GLY A 15 -13.61 -2.16 -6.45
CA GLY A 15 -14.86 -1.88 -7.17
C GLY A 15 -14.77 -2.17 -8.68
N ALA A 16 -13.63 -1.89 -9.32
CA ALA A 16 -13.42 -2.25 -10.73
C ALA A 16 -13.38 -3.77 -10.95
N MET A 17 -12.72 -4.50 -10.04
CA MET A 17 -12.65 -5.97 -10.03
C MET A 17 -14.05 -6.60 -9.92
N GLU A 18 -14.87 -6.13 -8.98
CA GLU A 18 -16.25 -6.60 -8.78
C GLU A 18 -17.15 -6.36 -10.01
N ARG A 19 -16.86 -5.33 -10.80
CA ARG A 19 -17.56 -5.04 -12.07
C ARG A 19 -16.97 -5.77 -13.29
N GLY A 20 -15.87 -6.51 -13.11
CA GLY A 20 -15.16 -7.17 -14.22
C GLY A 20 -14.37 -6.22 -15.12
N ASP A 21 -14.11 -4.99 -14.70
CA ASP A 21 -13.34 -4.00 -15.46
C ASP A 21 -11.84 -4.18 -15.20
N THR A 22 -11.27 -5.20 -15.86
CA THR A 22 -9.86 -5.62 -15.66
C THR A 22 -8.85 -4.54 -16.09
N GLY A 23 -9.18 -3.73 -17.10
CA GLY A 23 -8.33 -2.62 -17.56
C GLY A 23 -8.21 -1.52 -16.52
N VAL A 24 -9.34 -1.07 -15.96
CA VAL A 24 -9.36 -0.06 -14.90
C VAL A 24 -8.76 -0.62 -13.61
N GLN A 25 -9.07 -1.86 -13.26
CA GLN A 25 -8.48 -2.55 -12.11
C GLN A 25 -6.95 -2.59 -12.21
N GLY A 26 -6.38 -3.02 -13.33
CA GLY A 26 -4.93 -3.07 -13.52
C GLY A 26 -4.28 -1.70 -13.39
N ALA A 27 -4.88 -0.67 -14.00
CA ALA A 27 -4.37 0.70 -13.92
C ALA A 27 -4.40 1.27 -12.48
N LEU A 28 -5.43 0.96 -11.70
CA LEU A 28 -5.54 1.39 -10.30
C LEU A 28 -4.56 0.66 -9.38
N LEU A 29 -4.42 -0.67 -9.54
CA LEU A 29 -3.43 -1.45 -8.77
C LEU A 29 -2.00 -1.01 -9.09
N GLY A 30 -1.67 -0.78 -10.36
CA GLY A 30 -0.36 -0.25 -10.74
C GLY A 30 -0.04 1.08 -10.04
N LYS A 31 -1.01 2.00 -9.97
CA LYS A 31 -0.86 3.27 -9.24
C LYS A 31 -0.69 3.07 -7.73
N ALA A 32 -1.39 2.10 -7.13
CA ALA A 32 -1.25 1.79 -5.71
C ALA A 32 0.16 1.24 -5.42
N ILE A 33 0.63 0.29 -6.23
CA ILE A 33 1.98 -0.29 -6.15
C ILE A 33 3.04 0.80 -6.27
N THR A 34 2.93 1.71 -7.25
CA THR A 34 3.88 2.84 -7.38
C THR A 34 3.93 3.74 -6.14
N ILE A 35 2.80 3.97 -5.46
CA ILE A 35 2.80 4.76 -4.23
C ILE A 35 3.51 4.00 -3.11
N ILE A 36 3.26 2.70 -2.97
CA ILE A 36 3.88 1.85 -1.94
C ILE A 36 5.40 1.74 -2.17
N ASP A 37 5.83 1.53 -3.42
CA ASP A 37 7.25 1.45 -3.75
C ASP A 37 7.97 2.79 -3.48
N ASN A 38 7.32 3.92 -3.77
CA ASN A 38 7.88 5.23 -3.40
C ASN A 38 7.99 5.41 -1.87
N MET A 39 7.01 4.92 -1.10
CA MET A 39 7.11 4.94 0.37
C MET A 39 8.26 4.07 0.86
N ARG A 40 8.43 2.87 0.27
CA ARG A 40 9.55 1.97 0.55
C ARG A 40 10.90 2.59 0.21
N ALA A 41 11.03 3.19 -0.97
CA ALA A 41 12.25 3.86 -1.43
C ALA A 41 12.60 5.09 -0.60
N SER A 42 11.63 5.70 0.08
CA SER A 42 11.84 6.86 0.95
C SER A 42 12.32 6.51 2.38
N LEU A 43 12.43 5.22 2.72
CA LEU A 43 12.85 4.80 4.06
C LEU A 43 14.33 5.13 4.31
N ASP A 44 14.60 5.82 5.41
CA ASP A 44 15.96 6.06 5.88
C ASP A 44 16.49 4.81 6.59
N HIS A 45 17.23 3.99 5.86
CA HIS A 45 17.86 2.77 6.40
C HIS A 45 19.05 3.08 7.32
N GLN A 46 19.65 4.26 7.25
CA GLN A 46 20.77 4.64 8.11
C GLN A 46 20.28 5.02 9.51
N GLN A 47 19.25 5.85 9.61
CA GLN A 47 18.67 6.28 10.88
C GLN A 47 17.60 5.32 11.40
N GLY A 48 16.83 4.70 10.52
CA GLY A 48 15.72 3.81 10.88
C GLY A 48 16.13 2.37 11.20
N GLY A 49 17.35 1.94 10.83
CA GLY A 49 17.92 0.65 11.20
C GLY A 49 16.98 -0.54 10.93
N GLU A 50 16.81 -1.41 11.94
CA GLU A 50 15.98 -2.62 11.84
C GLU A 50 14.50 -2.31 11.58
N LEU A 51 13.97 -1.20 12.10
CA LEU A 51 12.59 -0.81 11.89
C LEU A 51 12.31 -0.43 10.44
N ALA A 52 13.22 0.34 9.82
CA ALA A 52 13.15 0.65 8.39
C ALA A 52 13.23 -0.62 7.54
N GLY A 53 14.06 -1.59 7.92
CA GLY A 53 14.12 -2.91 7.26
C GLY A 53 12.78 -3.65 7.31
N LYS A 54 12.19 -3.81 8.50
CA LYS A 54 10.89 -4.48 8.68
C LYS A 54 9.76 -3.78 7.91
N LEU A 55 9.77 -2.45 7.88
CA LEU A 55 8.78 -1.68 7.13
C LEU A 55 8.97 -1.83 5.61
N ALA A 56 10.22 -1.91 5.14
CA ALA A 56 10.52 -2.18 3.73
C ALA A 56 10.03 -3.57 3.30
N ASP A 57 10.24 -4.59 4.14
CA ASP A 57 9.76 -5.96 3.90
C ASP A 57 8.23 -6.02 3.86
N LEU A 58 7.56 -5.27 4.74
CA LEU A 58 6.10 -5.20 4.76
C LEU A 58 5.56 -4.52 3.50
N TYR A 59 6.19 -3.44 3.02
CA TYR A 59 5.80 -2.80 1.76
C TYR A 59 6.04 -3.70 0.54
N ASP A 60 7.17 -4.40 0.46
CA ASP A 60 7.44 -5.38 -0.59
C ASP A 60 6.38 -6.49 -0.62
N TYR A 61 6.01 -7.00 0.57
CA TYR A 61 4.92 -7.96 0.70
C TYR A 61 3.60 -7.42 0.13
N MET A 62 3.20 -6.21 0.53
CA MET A 62 1.97 -5.58 0.02
C MET A 62 1.97 -5.45 -1.51
N GLU A 63 3.08 -5.00 -2.11
CA GLU A 63 3.19 -4.86 -3.57
C GLU A 63 2.99 -6.19 -4.29
N ARG A 64 3.63 -7.26 -3.80
CA ARG A 64 3.50 -8.62 -4.35
C ARG A 64 2.06 -9.13 -4.24
N ARG A 65 1.39 -8.87 -3.11
CA ARG A 65 -0.01 -9.24 -2.89
C ARG A 65 -0.95 -8.47 -3.81
N LEU A 66 -0.74 -7.18 -4.04
CA LEU A 66 -1.54 -6.41 -4.99
C LEU A 66 -1.41 -6.93 -6.43
N LEU A 67 -0.20 -7.35 -6.84
CA LEU A 67 0.02 -7.98 -8.14
C LEU A 67 -0.73 -9.32 -8.24
N GLU A 68 -0.68 -10.13 -7.18
CA GLU A 68 -1.41 -11.40 -7.08
C GLU A 68 -2.93 -11.18 -7.15
N ALA A 69 -3.46 -10.21 -6.42
CA ALA A 69 -4.87 -9.83 -6.41
C ALA A 69 -5.38 -9.48 -7.81
N GLY A 70 -4.61 -8.69 -8.55
CA GLY A 70 -4.94 -8.32 -9.92
C GLY A 70 -4.95 -9.50 -10.88
N THR A 71 -4.05 -10.47 -10.68
CA THR A 71 -3.95 -11.66 -11.54
C THR A 71 -5.04 -12.68 -11.23
N LYS A 72 -5.35 -12.87 -9.94
CA LYS A 72 -6.35 -13.84 -9.47
C LYS A 72 -7.77 -13.28 -9.42
N ALA A 73 -7.95 -11.98 -9.63
CA ALA A 73 -9.20 -11.27 -9.40
C ALA A 73 -9.76 -11.54 -7.99
N ASP A 74 -8.88 -11.49 -6.99
CA ASP A 74 -9.19 -11.82 -5.60
C ASP A 74 -9.34 -10.55 -4.74
N PRO A 75 -10.57 -10.16 -4.37
CA PRO A 75 -10.82 -8.96 -3.57
C PRO A 75 -10.39 -9.11 -2.11
N GLU A 76 -10.28 -10.33 -1.57
CA GLU A 76 -9.87 -10.55 -0.18
C GLU A 76 -8.41 -10.14 0.03
N ILE A 77 -7.56 -10.33 -0.98
CA ILE A 77 -6.17 -9.85 -0.96
C ILE A 77 -6.11 -8.31 -0.90
N LEU A 78 -7.05 -7.62 -1.56
CA LEU A 78 -7.12 -6.15 -1.50
C LEU A 78 -7.55 -5.66 -0.11
N ASP A 79 -8.44 -6.40 0.55
CA ASP A 79 -8.85 -6.10 1.93
C ASP A 79 -7.71 -6.30 2.92
N GLU A 80 -6.94 -7.39 2.77
CA GLU A 80 -5.74 -7.66 3.56
C GLU A 80 -4.72 -6.51 3.45
N VAL A 81 -4.34 -6.15 2.23
CA VAL A 81 -3.36 -5.07 1.99
C VAL A 81 -3.89 -3.73 2.52
N SER A 82 -5.18 -3.45 2.34
CA SER A 82 -5.80 -2.25 2.91
C SER A 82 -5.73 -2.23 4.44
N GLY A 83 -5.92 -3.39 5.09
CA GLY A 83 -5.79 -3.54 6.54
C GLY A 83 -4.39 -3.23 7.04
N LEU A 84 -3.38 -3.87 6.44
CA LEU A 84 -1.97 -3.63 6.78
C LEU A 84 -1.58 -2.17 6.57
N LEU A 85 -2.00 -1.57 5.45
CA LEU A 85 -1.67 -0.19 5.14
C LEU A 85 -2.33 0.80 6.12
N ARG A 86 -3.55 0.50 6.61
CA ARG A 86 -4.20 1.28 7.68
C ARG A 86 -3.48 1.16 9.00
N GLU A 87 -2.96 -0.01 9.34
CA GLU A 87 -2.18 -0.20 10.57
C GLU A 87 -0.90 0.65 10.55
N VAL A 88 -0.16 0.63 9.43
CA VAL A 88 1.03 1.48 9.26
C VAL A 88 0.66 2.96 9.33
N LYS A 89 -0.41 3.38 8.64
CA LYS A 89 -0.90 4.76 8.68
C LYS A 89 -1.25 5.18 10.12
N SER A 90 -1.91 4.31 10.89
CA SER A 90 -2.26 4.58 12.29
C SER A 90 -1.01 4.81 13.15
N GLY A 91 0.04 4.01 12.95
CA GLY A 91 1.33 4.23 13.60
C GLY A 91 1.93 5.60 13.28
N TRP A 92 1.84 6.03 12.02
CA TRP A 92 2.31 7.36 11.59
C TRP A 92 1.46 8.51 12.13
N ASP A 93 0.13 8.33 12.18
CA ASP A 93 -0.82 9.33 12.68
C ASP A 93 -0.61 9.62 14.17
N GLN A 94 -0.09 8.64 14.93
CA GLN A 94 0.23 8.78 16.36
C GLN A 94 1.52 9.55 16.63
N ILE A 95 2.40 9.75 15.62
CA ILE A 95 3.62 10.54 15.79
C ILE A 95 3.24 12.02 15.89
N PRO A 96 3.60 12.72 16.98
CA PRO A 96 3.28 14.14 17.14
C PRO A 96 3.86 14.97 15.98
N GLU A 97 3.11 15.98 15.55
CA GLU A 97 3.49 16.83 14.41
C GLU A 97 4.84 17.53 14.60
N SER A 98 5.25 17.79 15.85
CA SER A 98 6.57 18.31 16.19
C SER A 98 7.75 17.42 15.79
N PHE A 99 7.49 16.12 15.55
CA PHE A 99 8.48 15.13 15.11
C PHE A 99 8.36 14.78 13.62
N ARG A 100 7.32 15.25 12.91
CA ARG A 100 7.19 15.14 11.46
C ARG A 100 7.95 16.29 10.80
N ARG A 101 9.28 16.17 10.71
CA ARG A 101 10.13 17.11 9.97
C ARG A 101 10.42 16.61 8.57
#